data_AF-A0A962D9U6-F1
#
_entry.id   AF-A0A962D9U6-F1
#
_cell.length_a   1.000
_cell.length_b   1.000
_cell.length_c   1.000
_cell.angle_alpha   90.00
_cell.angle_beta   90.00
_cell.angle_gamma   90.00
#
_symmetry.space_group_name_H-M   'P 1'
#
loop_
_entity.id
_entity.type
_entity.pdbx_description
1 polymer ?
#
loop_
_entity_poly.entity_id
_entity_poly.type
_entity_poly.pdbx_seq_one_letter_code
_entity_poly.pdbx_strand_id
1 'polypeptide(L)'
;MAISKARKRFRVFLGVALVLSLAFFGTTAYVYMEIKNKTISIAQIGPTLFTIDVTKHQIFAAFSSDEKKLEIGKKLYQQGVFSPQYARAGEDMIRDLADRGHAPAQTAYGDLIYARFIHARMNAEQLPVAQDYYRMAAEQGYEPAQQRLANVTYRATIAMADALSP
;
A
#
# COMPACT_ATOMS: atom_id res chain seq x y z
N MET A 1 21.47 42.88 49.70
CA MET A 1 22.26 42.63 48.47
C MET A 1 21.28 42.43 47.30
N ALA A 2 21.20 43.37 46.36
CA ALA A 2 20.21 43.33 45.27
C ALA A 2 20.64 42.33 44.17
N ILE A 3 19.70 41.50 43.70
CA ILE A 3 19.94 40.52 42.63
C ILE A 3 20.08 41.26 41.29
N SER A 4 21.13 40.97 40.52
CA SER A 4 21.36 41.60 39.22
C SER A 4 20.28 41.21 38.20
N LYS A 5 19.95 42.12 37.27
CA LYS A 5 18.96 41.88 36.20
C LYS A 5 19.27 40.62 35.38
N ALA A 6 20.55 40.35 35.12
CA ALA A 6 21.00 39.15 34.43
C ALA A 6 20.67 37.87 35.22
N ARG A 7 20.91 37.86 36.54
CA ARG A 7 20.61 36.71 37.40
C ARG A 7 19.10 36.47 37.53
N LYS A 8 18.27 37.52 37.48
CA LYS A 8 16.80 37.41 37.43
C LYS A 8 16.33 36.78 36.11
N ARG A 9 16.86 37.24 34.96
CA ARG A 9 16.53 36.68 33.63
C ARG A 9 16.95 35.22 33.50
N PHE A 10 18.14 34.87 33.97
CA PHE A 10 18.64 33.50 33.97
C PHE A 10 17.77 32.55 34.81
N ARG A 11 17.31 33.01 35.98
CA ARG A 11 16.36 32.25 36.81
C ARG A 11 15.01 32.02 36.13
N VAL A 12 14.47 33.04 35.45
CA VAL A 12 13.22 32.90 34.68
C VAL A 12 13.41 31.90 33.55
N PHE A 13 14.53 31.98 32.81
CA PHE A 13 14.86 31.01 31.76
C PHE A 13 14.93 29.57 32.29
N LEU A 14 15.65 29.34 33.40
CA LEU A 14 15.72 28.03 34.06
C LEU A 14 14.34 27.54 34.51
N GLY A 15 13.49 28.43 35.03
CA GLY A 15 12.12 28.11 35.41
C GLY A 15 11.27 27.66 34.20
N VAL A 16 11.35 28.38 33.08
CA VAL A 16 10.64 28.02 31.85
C VAL A 16 11.17 26.69 31.30
N ALA A 17 12.49 26.49 31.25
CA ALA A 17 13.09 25.24 30.80
C ALA A 17 12.68 24.04 31.68
N LEU A 18 12.57 24.24 33.00
CA LEU A 18 12.10 23.22 33.93
C LEU A 18 10.63 22.86 33.68
N VAL A 19 9.75 23.86 33.51
CA VAL A 19 8.33 23.63 33.21
C VAL A 19 8.16 22.88 31.89
N LEU A 20 8.90 23.27 30.85
CA LEU A 20 8.87 22.56 29.56
C LEU A 20 9.36 21.12 29.68
N SER A 21 10.44 20.89 30.43
CA SER A 21 10.97 19.54 30.70
C SER A 21 9.97 18.67 31.45
N LEU A 22 9.31 19.23 32.48
CA LEU A 22 8.29 18.52 33.26
C LEU A 22 7.04 18.22 32.43
N ALA A 23 6.60 19.15 31.57
CA ALA A 23 5.48 18.91 30.66
C ALA A 23 5.80 17.79 29.66
N PHE A 24 7.00 17.80 29.06
CA PHE A 24 7.46 16.74 28.17
C PHE A 24 7.53 15.37 28.88
N PHE A 25 8.15 15.33 30.06
CA PHE A 25 8.25 14.10 30.85
C PHE A 25 6.89 13.58 31.29
N GLY A 26 6.01 14.45 31.78
CA GLY A 26 4.64 14.10 32.17
C GLY A 26 3.83 13.54 31.01
N THR A 27 3.94 14.16 29.83
CA THR A 27 3.27 13.68 28.61
C THR A 27 3.80 12.30 28.19
N THR A 28 5.13 12.12 28.21
CA THR A 28 5.77 10.85 27.86
C THR A 28 5.38 9.73 28.84
N ALA A 29 5.39 10.02 30.15
CA ALA A 29 4.99 9.07 31.19
C ALA A 29 3.51 8.72 31.12
N TYR A 30 2.64 9.69 30.83
CA TYR A 30 1.21 9.47 30.62
C TYR A 30 0.95 8.54 29.43
N VAL A 31 1.53 8.84 28.27
CA VAL A 31 1.42 7.98 27.08
C VAL A 31 1.96 6.57 27.36
N TYR A 32 3.10 6.46 28.06
CA TYR A 32 3.67 5.16 28.44
C TYR A 32 2.74 4.37 29.37
N MET A 33 2.14 5.01 30.39
CA MET A 33 1.19 4.34 31.28
C MET A 33 -0.09 3.91 30.54
N GLU A 34 -0.62 4.71 29.63
CA GLU A 34 -1.79 4.38 28.82
C GLU A 34 -1.55 3.19 27.88
N ILE A 35 -0.35 3.11 27.27
CA ILE A 35 0.06 1.95 26.47
C ILE A 35 0.23 0.71 27.37
N LYS A 36 0.91 0.84 28.52
CA LYS A 36 1.16 -0.27 29.46
C LYS A 36 -0.14 -0.81 30.08
N ASN A 37 -1.10 0.07 30.36
CA ASN A 37 -2.41 -0.28 30.91
C ASN A 37 -3.39 -0.78 29.83
N LYS A 38 -2.95 -0.91 28.56
CA LYS A 38 -3.75 -1.32 27.39
C LYS A 38 -4.98 -0.44 27.12
N THR A 39 -5.02 0.77 27.69
CA THR A 39 -6.09 1.73 27.41
C THR A 39 -6.02 2.20 25.95
N ILE A 40 -4.79 2.34 25.41
CA ILE A 40 -4.54 2.52 23.98
C ILE A 40 -4.18 1.17 23.37
N SER A 41 -5.13 0.58 22.65
CA SER A 41 -4.87 -0.66 21.91
C SER A 41 -4.20 -0.34 20.58
N ILE A 42 -3.08 -1.02 20.26
CA ILE A 42 -2.44 -0.93 18.93
C ILE A 42 -3.46 -1.26 17.83
N ALA A 43 -4.45 -2.12 18.12
CA ALA A 43 -5.52 -2.44 17.19
C ALA A 43 -6.44 -1.23 16.89
N GLN A 44 -6.60 -0.29 17.83
CA GLN A 44 -7.41 0.92 17.63
C GLN A 44 -6.68 1.97 16.78
N ILE A 45 -5.35 2.08 16.91
CA ILE A 45 -4.55 3.07 16.17
C ILE A 45 -3.97 2.52 14.84
N GLY A 46 -3.92 1.20 14.69
CA GLY A 46 -3.39 0.51 13.51
C GLY A 46 -3.99 1.01 12.19
N PRO A 47 -5.34 1.10 12.04
CA PRO A 47 -5.96 1.61 10.82
C PRO A 47 -5.45 2.98 10.40
N THR A 48 -5.31 3.91 11.35
CA THR A 48 -4.81 5.27 11.09
C THR A 48 -3.34 5.25 10.69
N LEU A 49 -2.50 4.45 11.36
CA LEU A 49 -1.09 4.32 11.01
C LEU A 49 -0.90 3.76 9.60
N PHE A 50 -1.68 2.76 9.21
CA PHE A 50 -1.66 2.22 7.85
C PHE A 50 -2.10 3.26 6.83
N THR A 51 -3.15 4.04 7.11
CA THR A 51 -3.59 5.14 6.23
C THR A 51 -2.48 6.17 6.04
N ILE A 52 -1.78 6.57 7.11
CA ILE A 52 -0.66 7.52 7.03
C ILE A 52 0.47 6.96 6.15
N ASP A 53 0.84 5.69 6.33
CA ASP A 53 1.91 5.07 5.56
C ASP A 53 1.53 4.87 4.07
N VAL A 54 0.29 4.46 3.79
CA VAL A 54 -0.25 4.42 2.41
C VAL A 54 -0.19 5.81 1.78
N THR A 55 -0.66 6.84 2.49
CA THR A 55 -0.68 8.23 2.00
C THR A 55 0.73 8.72 1.70
N LYS A 56 1.72 8.39 2.55
CA LYS A 56 3.13 8.70 2.30
C LYS A 56 3.62 8.10 0.97
N HIS A 57 3.30 6.84 0.70
CA HIS A 57 3.66 6.19 -0.57
C HIS A 57 2.96 6.86 -1.77
N GLN A 58 1.68 7.21 -1.64
CA GLN A 58 0.91 7.90 -2.68
C GLN A 58 1.46 9.31 -2.98
N ILE A 59 1.84 10.08 -1.95
CA ILE A 59 2.48 11.39 -2.12
C ILE A 59 3.78 11.24 -2.91
N PHE A 60 4.64 10.30 -2.53
CA PHE A 60 5.89 10.05 -3.26
C PHE A 60 5.62 9.60 -4.71
N ALA A 61 4.61 8.76 -4.93
CA ALA A 61 4.20 8.30 -6.24
C ALA A 61 3.69 9.44 -7.14
N ALA A 62 2.98 10.43 -6.59
CA ALA A 62 2.41 11.54 -7.34
C ALA A 62 3.47 12.36 -8.11
N PHE A 63 4.70 12.42 -7.60
CA PHE A 63 5.84 13.14 -8.21
C PHE A 63 6.81 12.22 -8.97
N SER A 64 6.44 10.95 -9.18
CA SER A 64 7.31 9.94 -9.77
C SER A 64 6.87 9.54 -11.18
N SER A 65 7.75 8.84 -11.91
CA SER A 65 7.41 8.23 -13.21
C SER A 65 6.34 7.14 -13.06
N ASP A 66 5.63 6.83 -14.15
CA ASP A 66 4.61 5.78 -14.14
C ASP A 66 5.19 4.39 -13.81
N GLU A 67 6.43 4.11 -14.21
CA GLU A 67 7.15 2.89 -13.79
C GLU A 67 7.35 2.86 -12.27
N LYS A 68 7.75 3.99 -11.67
CA LYS A 68 7.94 4.05 -10.22
C LYS A 68 6.61 4.00 -9.47
N LYS A 69 5.55 4.61 -10.01
CA LYS A 69 4.19 4.48 -9.48
C LYS A 69 3.75 3.01 -9.50
N LEU A 70 4.04 2.27 -10.56
CA LEU A 70 3.74 0.83 -10.66
C LEU A 70 4.50 0.03 -9.60
N GLU A 71 5.79 0.30 -9.40
CA GLU A 71 6.59 -0.35 -8.35
C GLU A 71 5.99 -0.10 -6.96
N ILE A 72 5.61 1.15 -6.67
CA ILE A 72 4.97 1.52 -5.40
C ILE A 72 3.62 0.80 -5.26
N GLY A 73 2.80 0.77 -6.31
CA GLY A 73 1.52 0.05 -6.30
C GLY A 73 1.68 -1.44 -6.02
N LYS A 74 2.64 -2.11 -6.67
CA LYS A 74 2.98 -3.52 -6.42
C LYS A 74 3.45 -3.75 -4.99
N LYS A 75 4.30 -2.87 -4.46
CA LYS A 75 4.77 -2.93 -3.07
C LYS A 75 3.62 -2.79 -2.08
N LEU A 76 2.75 -1.80 -2.26
CA LEU A 76 1.56 -1.63 -1.42
C LEU A 76 0.65 -2.86 -1.50
N TYR A 77 0.43 -3.42 -2.69
CA TYR A 77 -0.37 -4.62 -2.84
C TYR A 77 0.18 -5.80 -2.03
N GLN A 78 1.50 -6.03 -2.08
CA GLN A 78 2.18 -7.07 -1.29
C GLN A 78 2.07 -6.84 0.23
N GLN A 79 2.06 -5.58 0.67
CA GLN A 79 1.83 -5.21 2.07
C GLN A 79 0.37 -5.43 2.53
N GLY A 80 -0.52 -5.86 1.64
CA GLY A 80 -1.88 -6.26 1.94
C GLY A 80 -2.02 -7.29 3.07
N VAL A 81 -0.98 -8.09 3.31
CA VAL A 81 -0.92 -9.04 4.44
C VAL A 81 -1.03 -8.37 5.81
N PHE A 82 -0.62 -7.11 5.93
CA PHE A 82 -0.70 -6.35 7.18
C PHE A 82 -2.05 -5.66 7.37
N SER A 83 -2.68 -5.24 6.26
CA SER A 83 -3.99 -4.59 6.27
C SER A 83 -4.59 -4.57 4.86
N PRO A 84 -5.90 -4.83 4.71
CA PRO A 84 -6.60 -4.68 3.42
C PRO A 84 -6.50 -3.27 2.81
N GLN A 85 -6.18 -2.25 3.61
CA GLN A 85 -5.96 -0.89 3.11
C GLN A 85 -4.78 -0.82 2.12
N TYR A 86 -3.70 -1.54 2.40
CA TYR A 86 -2.52 -1.61 1.53
C TYR A 86 -2.85 -2.30 0.21
N ALA A 87 -3.54 -3.45 0.26
CA ALA A 87 -3.96 -4.19 -0.92
C ALA A 87 -4.83 -3.31 -1.84
N ARG A 88 -5.86 -2.66 -1.29
CA ARG A 88 -6.75 -1.77 -2.04
C ARG A 88 -5.99 -0.61 -2.67
N ALA A 89 -5.16 0.10 -1.90
CA ALA A 89 -4.40 1.23 -2.42
C ALA A 89 -3.42 0.82 -3.53
N GLY A 90 -2.73 -0.31 -3.35
CA GLY A 90 -1.81 -0.83 -4.36
C GLY A 90 -2.53 -1.24 -5.65
N GLU A 91 -3.65 -1.93 -5.53
CA GLU A 91 -4.49 -2.29 -6.67
C GLU A 91 -5.05 -1.07 -7.39
N ASP A 92 -5.59 -0.08 -6.68
CA ASP A 92 -6.15 1.13 -7.26
C ASP A 92 -5.09 1.88 -8.08
N MET A 93 -3.86 1.96 -7.58
CA MET A 93 -2.74 2.56 -8.32
C MET A 93 -2.37 1.76 -9.57
N ILE A 94 -2.35 0.43 -9.49
CA ILE A 94 -2.07 -0.44 -10.62
C ILE A 94 -3.17 -0.30 -11.68
N ARG A 95 -4.44 -0.29 -11.25
CA ARG A 95 -5.61 -0.11 -12.13
C ARG A 95 -5.58 1.25 -12.82
N ASP A 96 -5.35 2.34 -12.08
CA ASP A 96 -5.26 3.69 -12.65
C ASP A 96 -4.19 3.79 -13.76
N LEU A 97 -3.02 3.19 -13.54
CA LEU A 97 -1.97 3.13 -14.56
C LEU A 97 -2.38 2.27 -15.76
N ALA A 98 -3.03 1.13 -15.51
CA ALA A 98 -3.53 0.24 -16.56
C ALA A 98 -4.57 0.94 -17.44
N ASP A 99 -5.50 1.67 -16.83
CA ASP A 99 -6.56 2.44 -17.50
C ASP A 99 -5.99 3.61 -18.30
N ARG A 100 -4.83 4.16 -17.89
CA ARG A 100 -4.04 5.14 -18.65
C ARG A 100 -3.20 4.53 -19.77
N GLY A 101 -3.29 3.22 -20.00
CA GLY A 101 -2.61 2.54 -21.10
C GLY A 101 -1.21 2.03 -20.81
N HIS A 102 -0.71 2.13 -19.57
CA HIS A 102 0.65 1.69 -19.24
C HIS A 102 0.78 0.17 -19.34
N ALA A 103 1.40 -0.36 -20.40
CA ALA A 103 1.48 -1.80 -20.68
C ALA A 103 2.02 -2.66 -19.51
N PRO A 104 3.08 -2.27 -18.77
CA PRO A 104 3.49 -3.01 -17.58
C PRO A 104 2.42 -3.05 -16.47
N ALA A 105 1.60 -2.00 -16.33
CA ALA A 105 0.52 -1.95 -15.35
C ALA A 105 -0.71 -2.75 -15.81
N GLN A 106 -1.06 -2.70 -17.09
CA GLN A 106 -2.09 -3.59 -17.67
C GLN A 106 -1.76 -5.06 -17.44
N THR A 107 -0.50 -5.45 -17.68
CA THR A 107 -0.02 -6.81 -17.37
C THR A 107 -0.13 -7.12 -15.88
N ALA A 108 0.27 -6.19 -15.02
CA ALA A 108 0.18 -6.38 -13.57
C ALA A 108 -1.27 -6.50 -13.09
N TYR A 109 -2.19 -5.70 -13.62
CA TYR A 109 -3.61 -5.78 -13.27
C TYR A 109 -4.25 -7.08 -13.76
N GLY A 110 -3.91 -7.51 -14.98
CA GLY A 110 -4.26 -8.84 -15.49
C GLY A 110 -3.80 -9.96 -14.57
N ASP A 111 -2.56 -9.89 -14.05
CA ASP A 111 -2.04 -10.84 -13.05
C ASP A 111 -2.89 -10.87 -11.76
N LEU A 112 -3.36 -9.71 -11.28
CA LEU A 112 -4.23 -9.63 -10.09
C LEU A 112 -5.59 -10.29 -10.35
N ILE A 113 -6.20 -10.04 -11.51
CA ILE A 113 -7.48 -10.65 -11.90
C ILE A 113 -7.34 -12.16 -12.09
N TYR A 114 -6.27 -12.60 -12.74
CA TYR A 114 -6.01 -14.01 -12.97
C TYR A 114 -5.74 -14.77 -11.65
N ALA A 115 -5.07 -14.16 -10.68
CA ALA A 115 -4.94 -14.73 -9.35
C ALA A 115 -6.31 -14.90 -8.68
N ARG A 116 -7.20 -13.90 -8.77
CA ARG A 116 -8.58 -14.02 -8.26
C ARG A 116 -9.35 -15.13 -8.95
N PHE A 117 -9.19 -15.29 -10.27
CA PHE A 117 -9.80 -16.37 -11.04
C PHE A 117 -9.42 -17.73 -10.47
N ILE A 118 -8.13 -17.94 -10.21
CA ILE A 118 -7.62 -19.17 -9.59
C ILE A 118 -8.20 -19.36 -8.18
N HIS A 119 -8.17 -18.33 -7.35
CA HIS A 119 -8.69 -18.39 -5.98
C HIS A 119 -10.20 -18.63 -5.92
N ALA A 120 -10.95 -18.13 -6.89
CA ALA A 120 -12.39 -18.31 -7.04
C ALA A 120 -12.77 -19.65 -7.69
N ARG A 121 -11.88 -20.66 -7.67
CA ARG A 121 -12.08 -21.97 -8.31
C ARG A 121 -12.43 -21.87 -9.79
N MET A 122 -11.72 -21.00 -10.50
CA MET A 122 -11.87 -20.82 -11.94
C MET A 122 -13.26 -20.30 -12.36
N ASN A 123 -13.82 -19.33 -11.62
CA ASN A 123 -15.03 -18.65 -12.06
C ASN A 123 -14.84 -18.04 -13.46
N ALA A 124 -15.60 -18.52 -14.44
CA ALA A 124 -15.44 -18.21 -15.85
C ALA A 124 -15.51 -16.71 -16.19
N GLU A 125 -16.08 -15.87 -15.32
CA GLU A 125 -16.23 -14.42 -15.57
C GLU A 125 -14.91 -13.63 -15.50
N GLN A 126 -13.93 -14.08 -14.71
CA GLN A 126 -12.70 -13.31 -14.46
C GLN A 126 -11.59 -13.56 -15.49
N LEU A 127 -11.57 -14.74 -16.09
CA LEU A 127 -10.55 -15.12 -17.05
C LEU A 127 -10.55 -14.23 -18.32
N PRO A 128 -11.70 -13.94 -18.96
CA PRO A 128 -11.74 -13.04 -20.10
C PRO A 128 -11.22 -11.65 -19.76
N VAL A 129 -11.57 -11.13 -18.57
CA VAL A 129 -11.11 -9.80 -18.13
C VAL A 129 -9.59 -9.78 -17.98
N ALA A 130 -8.98 -10.81 -17.39
CA ALA A 130 -7.52 -10.91 -17.32
C ALA A 130 -6.87 -10.98 -18.71
N GLN A 131 -7.44 -11.77 -19.62
CA GLN A 131 -6.99 -11.89 -21.01
C GLN A 131 -7.06 -10.55 -21.75
N ASP A 132 -8.09 -9.76 -21.52
CA ASP A 132 -8.25 -8.44 -22.15
C ASP A 132 -7.13 -7.48 -21.73
N TYR A 133 -6.81 -7.41 -20.44
CA TYR A 133 -5.69 -6.59 -19.97
C TYR A 133 -4.34 -7.06 -20.51
N TYR A 134 -4.10 -8.38 -20.60
CA TYR A 134 -2.89 -8.88 -21.25
C TYR A 134 -2.84 -8.55 -22.73
N ARG A 135 -3.98 -8.61 -23.43
CA ARG A 135 -4.08 -8.27 -24.85
C ARG A 135 -3.77 -6.81 -25.10
N MET A 136 -4.33 -5.89 -24.31
CA MET A 136 -4.05 -4.46 -24.41
C MET A 136 -2.55 -4.14 -24.29
N ALA A 137 -1.83 -4.83 -23.40
CA ALA A 137 -0.39 -4.66 -23.25
C ALA A 137 0.39 -5.37 -24.37
N ALA A 138 -0.05 -6.54 -24.81
CA ALA A 138 0.57 -7.30 -25.89
C ALA A 138 0.49 -6.57 -27.24
N GLU A 139 -0.63 -5.90 -27.53
CA GLU A 139 -0.85 -5.06 -28.72
C GLU A 139 0.10 -3.86 -28.78
N GLN A 140 0.59 -3.40 -27.63
CA GLN A 140 1.64 -2.38 -27.54
C GLN A 140 3.05 -2.95 -27.73
N GLY A 141 3.19 -4.26 -27.98
CA GLY A 141 4.47 -4.95 -28.12
C GLY A 141 5.15 -5.30 -26.80
N TYR A 142 4.41 -5.30 -25.67
CA TYR A 142 5.00 -5.65 -24.38
C TYR A 142 5.14 -7.18 -24.22
N GLU A 143 6.35 -7.68 -24.43
CA GLU A 143 6.71 -9.10 -24.40
C GLU A 143 6.18 -9.87 -23.17
N PRO A 144 6.29 -9.36 -21.92
CA PRO A 144 5.73 -10.08 -20.78
C PRO A 144 4.23 -10.32 -20.88
N ALA A 145 3.46 -9.39 -21.47
CA ALA A 145 2.03 -9.57 -21.67
C ALA A 145 1.70 -10.65 -22.70
N GLN A 146 2.47 -10.72 -23.79
CA GLN A 146 2.32 -11.77 -24.79
C GLN A 146 2.52 -13.16 -24.18
N GLN A 147 3.56 -13.30 -23.34
CA GLN A 147 3.83 -14.54 -22.60
C GLN A 147 2.70 -14.88 -21.63
N ARG A 148 2.19 -13.89 -20.88
CA ARG A 148 1.05 -14.08 -19.98
C ARG A 148 -0.20 -14.54 -20.73
N LEU A 149 -0.55 -13.85 -21.82
CA LEU A 149 -1.72 -14.16 -22.64
C LEU A 149 -1.64 -15.59 -23.21
N ALA A 150 -0.49 -15.97 -23.75
CA ALA A 150 -0.26 -17.33 -24.24
C ALA A 150 -0.43 -18.37 -23.13
N ASN A 151 0.13 -18.12 -21.94
CA ASN A 151 0.05 -19.05 -20.81
C ASN A 151 -1.39 -19.27 -20.32
N VAL A 152 -2.14 -18.18 -20.13
CA VAL A 152 -3.52 -18.28 -19.62
C VAL A 152 -4.46 -18.91 -20.64
N THR A 153 -4.26 -18.64 -21.93
CA THR A 153 -5.04 -19.25 -23.02
C THR A 153 -4.79 -20.76 -23.09
N TYR A 154 -3.51 -21.17 -23.04
CA TYR A 154 -3.13 -22.59 -23.03
C TYR A 154 -3.75 -23.34 -21.85
N ARG A 155 -3.68 -22.77 -20.64
CA ARG A 155 -4.27 -23.37 -19.43
C ARG A 155 -5.80 -23.49 -19.54
N ALA A 156 -6.46 -22.48 -20.09
CA ALA A 156 -7.91 -22.51 -20.30
C ALA A 156 -8.32 -23.63 -21.26
N THR A 157 -7.57 -23.82 -22.35
CA THR A 157 -7.84 -24.89 -23.31
C THR A 157 -7.68 -26.28 -22.71
N ILE A 158 -6.67 -26.50 -21.86
CA ILE A 158 -6.48 -27.79 -21.17
C ILE A 158 -7.62 -28.04 -20.19
N ALA A 159 -7.98 -27.04 -19.36
CA ALA A 159 -9.05 -27.20 -18.39
C ALA A 159 -10.40 -27.55 -19.05
N MET A 160 -10.69 -26.99 -20.23
CA MET A 160 -11.85 -27.35 -21.03
C MET A 160 -11.77 -28.77 -21.59
N ALA A 161 -10.59 -29.21 -22.06
CA ALA A 161 -10.39 -30.56 -22.58
C ALA A 161 -10.52 -31.65 -21.49
N ASP A 162 -9.99 -31.37 -20.29
CA ASP A 162 -10.10 -32.27 -19.13
C ASP A 162 -11.55 -32.38 -18.66
N ALA A 163 -12.34 -31.30 -18.70
CA ALA A 163 -13.75 -31.29 -18.33
C ALA A 163 -14.66 -32.04 -19.34
N LEU A 164 -14.18 -32.27 -20.56
CA LEU A 164 -14.90 -32.98 -21.63
C LEU A 164 -14.46 -34.44 -21.79
N SER A 165 -13.48 -34.90 -21.00
CA SER A 165 -13.01 -36.28 -20.98
C SER A 165 -13.82 -37.07 -19.93
N PRO A 166 -14.63 -38.08 -20.34
CA PRO A 166 -15.52 -38.83 -19.44
C PRO A 166 -14.78 -39.76 -18.47
#